data_AF-I3XBE8-F1
#
_entry.id   AF-I3XBE8-F1
#
_cell.length_a   1.000
_cell.length_b   1.000
_cell.length_c   1.000
_cell.angle_alpha   90.00
_cell.angle_beta   90.00
_cell.angle_gamma   90.00
#
_symmetry.space_group_name_H-M   'P 1'
#
loop_
_entity.id
_entity.type
_entity.pdbx_description
1 polymer ?
#
loop_
_entity_poly.entity_id
_entity_poly.type
_entity_poly.pdbx_seq_one_letter_code
_entity_poly.pdbx_strand_id
1 'polypeptide(L)'
;MACEPCAFAARSGTTGRGRADPRWVSHRVVRLRDQENAGATQHFPDRVQEIFGVMRVVADDRSSRILVHCHAGVSRSTAFAYGLIAHQLGAGREEEAFVALLAITRKPWPNRRIVEILDTSLGRQGRLLAPLDAMRTRYPRRIEAWRRFNERRGLTSTYSR
;
A
#
# COMPACT_ATOMS: atom_id res chain seq x y z
N MET A 1 -22.93 10.99 18.09
CA MET A 1 -22.02 11.77 17.22
C MET A 1 -21.74 10.95 15.97
N ALA A 2 -22.43 11.26 14.87
CA ALA A 2 -22.18 10.62 13.59
C ALA A 2 -20.83 11.12 13.04
N CYS A 3 -19.94 10.20 12.71
CA CYS A 3 -18.69 10.52 12.02
C CYS A 3 -19.07 10.87 10.57
N GLU A 4 -18.70 12.07 10.10
CA GLU A 4 -18.88 12.43 8.69
C GLU A 4 -18.25 11.35 7.79
N PRO A 5 -18.87 11.01 6.65
CA PRO A 5 -18.27 10.08 5.72
C PRO A 5 -16.92 10.64 5.26
N CYS A 6 -15.85 9.88 5.47
CA CYS A 6 -14.55 10.17 4.88
C CYS A 6 -14.72 10.12 3.35
N ALA A 7 -15.07 11.24 2.73
CA ALA A 7 -15.21 11.35 1.29
C ALA A 7 -13.86 11.01 0.65
N PHE A 8 -13.86 10.00 -0.24
CA PHE A 8 -12.72 9.74 -1.10
C PHE A 8 -12.59 10.92 -2.07
N ALA A 9 -11.56 11.73 -1.86
CA ALA A 9 -11.21 12.80 -2.77
C ALA A 9 -9.87 12.46 -3.41
N ALA A 10 -9.92 11.70 -4.51
CA ALA A 10 -8.82 11.71 -5.46
C ALA A 10 -8.74 13.13 -6.05
N ARG A 11 -7.83 13.95 -5.52
CA ARG A 11 -7.61 15.28 -6.06
C ARG A 11 -6.67 15.16 -7.27
N SER A 12 -7.20 15.49 -8.44
CA SER A 12 -6.40 15.84 -9.61
C SER A 12 -5.98 17.31 -9.47
N GLY A 13 -4.67 17.56 -9.51
CA GLY A 13 -4.12 18.91 -9.51
C GLY A 13 -3.25 19.11 -10.74
N THR A 14 -3.45 20.22 -11.44
CA THR A 14 -2.43 20.85 -12.26
C THR A 14 -1.83 21.98 -11.43
N THR A 15 -0.56 21.89 -11.06
CA THR A 15 0.15 23.08 -10.60
C THR A 15 0.28 24.02 -11.80
N GLY A 16 -0.25 25.25 -11.74
CA GLY A 16 -0.07 26.26 -12.79
C GLY A 16 -1.33 27.06 -13.13
N ARG A 17 -1.25 28.39 -13.03
CA ARG A 17 -2.30 29.34 -13.46
C ARG A 17 -2.10 29.63 -14.95
N GLY A 18 -2.99 29.11 -15.82
CA GLY A 18 -3.04 29.43 -17.25
C GLY A 18 -2.50 28.34 -18.18
N ARG A 19 -3.29 28.06 -19.25
CA ARG A 19 -3.06 27.28 -20.50
C ARG A 19 -1.92 26.24 -20.51
N ALA A 20 -2.28 24.98 -20.82
CA ALA A 20 -1.43 23.78 -20.85
C ALA A 20 0.00 24.00 -21.40
N ASP A 21 0.98 23.98 -20.50
CA ASP A 21 2.41 23.91 -20.81
C ASP A 21 2.87 22.43 -20.69
N PRO A 22 3.60 21.88 -21.69
CA PRO A 22 4.05 20.49 -21.72
C PRO A 22 5.01 20.09 -20.59
N ARG A 23 5.46 21.04 -19.74
CA ARG A 23 6.29 20.76 -18.56
C ARG A 23 5.49 20.36 -17.31
N TRP A 24 4.16 20.43 -17.34
CA TRP A 24 3.33 20.14 -16.16
C TRP A 24 2.90 18.68 -16.10
N VAL A 25 3.34 17.99 -15.05
CA VAL A 25 2.88 16.64 -14.73
C VAL A 25 1.54 16.69 -13.99
N SER A 26 0.54 16.01 -14.55
CA SER A 26 -0.72 15.76 -13.86
C SER A 26 -0.48 14.78 -12.70
N HIS A 27 -0.76 15.18 -11.47
CA HIS A 27 -0.62 14.31 -10.31
C HIS A 27 -1.98 13.95 -9.72
N ARG A 28 -2.12 12.69 -9.32
CA ARG A 28 -3.26 12.18 -8.55
C ARG A 28 -2.78 11.85 -7.15
N VAL A 29 -3.38 12.50 -6.15
CA VAL A 29 -3.05 12.21 -4.74
C VAL A 29 -4.19 11.42 -4.11
N VAL A 30 -3.85 10.26 -3.58
CA VAL A 30 -4.76 9.36 -2.89
C VAL A 30 -4.24 9.13 -1.47
N ARG A 31 -5.14 9.12 -0.47
CA ARG A 31 -4.77 8.99 0.94
C ARG A 31 -5.58 7.89 1.60
N LEU A 32 -4.90 6.93 2.22
CA LEU A 32 -5.50 5.92 3.09
C LEU A 32 -5.23 6.26 4.55
N ARG A 33 -6.29 6.40 5.34
CA ARG A 33 -6.19 6.31 6.80
C ARG A 33 -6.64 4.91 7.20
N ASP A 34 -5.69 4.13 7.70
CA ASP A 34 -5.97 2.84 8.33
C ASP A 34 -6.34 3.14 9.79
N GLN A 35 -7.62 3.09 10.12
CA GLN A 35 -8.11 3.29 11.49
C GLN A 35 -8.17 1.93 12.19
N GLU A 36 -7.48 1.80 13.33
CA GLU A 36 -7.43 0.56 14.13
C GLU A 36 -8.69 0.35 15.01
N ASN A 37 -9.69 1.24 14.94
CA ASN A 37 -10.90 1.17 15.77
C ASN A 37 -11.97 0.25 15.13
N ALA A 38 -12.33 -0.82 15.84
CA ALA A 38 -13.26 -1.86 15.37
C ALA A 38 -14.67 -1.35 14.97
N GLY A 39 -15.10 -0.19 15.43
CA GLY A 39 -16.40 0.41 15.07
C GLY A 39 -16.46 1.15 13.72
N ALA A 40 -15.33 1.32 13.02
CA ALA A 40 -15.22 2.13 11.79
C ALA A 40 -14.53 1.41 10.61
N THR A 41 -14.19 0.12 10.74
CA THR A 41 -13.41 -0.64 9.76
C THR A 41 -14.21 -1.28 8.64
N GLN A 42 -15.54 -1.13 8.61
CA GLN A 42 -16.40 -1.71 7.56
C GLN A 42 -16.00 -1.24 6.15
N HIS A 43 -15.56 0.01 6.00
CA HIS A 43 -15.19 0.57 4.70
C HIS A 43 -13.73 0.29 4.27
N PHE A 44 -12.94 -0.38 5.12
CA PHE A 44 -11.51 -0.57 4.84
C PHE A 44 -11.25 -1.40 3.57
N PRO A 45 -11.95 -2.52 3.31
CA PRO A 45 -11.83 -3.26 2.06
C PRO A 45 -12.15 -2.40 0.83
N ASP A 46 -13.28 -1.69 0.86
CA ASP A 46 -13.72 -0.84 -0.25
C ASP A 46 -12.69 0.27 -0.53
N ARG A 47 -12.16 0.89 0.51
CA ARG A 47 -11.10 1.90 0.37
C ARG A 47 -9.82 1.33 -0.21
N VAL A 48 -9.39 0.13 0.21
CA VAL A 48 -8.20 -0.51 -0.38
C VAL A 48 -8.43 -0.79 -1.87
N GLN A 49 -9.60 -1.31 -2.24
CA GLN A 49 -9.95 -1.62 -3.62
C GLN A 49 -10.04 -0.35 -4.49
N GLU A 50 -10.67 0.71 -3.99
CA GLU A 50 -10.79 2.00 -4.69
C GLU A 50 -9.41 2.62 -4.97
N ILE A 51 -8.55 2.67 -3.95
CA ILE A 51 -7.18 3.17 -4.09
C ILE A 51 -6.41 2.32 -5.10
N PHE A 52 -6.52 1.00 -4.99
CA PHE A 52 -5.83 0.10 -5.88
C PHE A 52 -6.34 0.20 -7.33
N GLY A 53 -7.63 0.43 -7.53
CA GLY A 53 -8.23 0.69 -8.85
C GLY A 53 -7.61 1.91 -9.51
N VAL A 54 -7.44 3.02 -8.78
CA VAL A 54 -6.74 4.21 -9.29
C VAL A 54 -5.28 3.91 -9.60
N MET A 55 -4.58 3.20 -8.71
CA MET A 55 -3.16 2.88 -8.89
C MET A 55 -2.91 2.00 -10.13
N ARG A 56 -3.78 1.01 -10.37
CA ARG A 56 -3.66 0.11 -11.53
C ARG A 56 -3.77 0.83 -12.85
N VAL A 57 -4.76 1.70 -13.00
CA VAL A 57 -4.93 2.50 -14.23
C VAL A 57 -3.70 3.35 -14.51
N VAL A 58 -3.09 3.93 -13.47
CA VAL A 58 -1.85 4.71 -13.61
C VAL A 58 -0.64 3.82 -13.89
N ALA A 59 -0.60 2.59 -13.38
CA ALA A 59 0.53 1.68 -13.59
C ALA A 59 0.54 1.06 -14.99
N ASP A 60 -0.62 0.90 -15.62
CA ASP A 60 -0.73 0.41 -17.00
C ASP A 60 -0.16 1.43 -18.01
N ASP A 61 -0.08 2.71 -17.64
CA ASP A 61 0.62 3.74 -18.40
C ASP A 61 2.13 3.75 -18.10
N ARG A 62 2.93 3.36 -19.09
CA ARG A 62 4.40 3.25 -18.97
C ARG A 62 5.11 4.60 -18.78
N SER A 63 4.45 5.72 -19.11
CA SER A 63 4.99 7.07 -18.89
C SER A 63 4.77 7.58 -17.47
N SER A 64 3.83 6.95 -16.74
CA SER A 64 3.46 7.34 -15.38
C SER A 64 4.47 6.87 -14.33
N ARG A 65 4.55 7.62 -13.23
CA ARG A 65 5.40 7.32 -12.07
C ARG A 65 4.54 7.29 -10.81
N ILE A 66 4.70 6.25 -9.99
CA ILE A 66 3.90 6.04 -8.78
C ILE A 66 4.82 6.08 -7.56
N LEU A 67 4.53 6.99 -6.63
CA LEU A 67 5.14 7.01 -5.30
C LEU A 67 4.12 6.50 -4.28
N VAL A 68 4.46 5.40 -3.59
CA VAL A 68 3.68 4.88 -2.47
C VAL A 68 4.49 5.02 -1.19
N HIS A 69 3.98 5.77 -0.22
CA HIS A 69 4.62 5.91 1.08
C HIS A 69 3.61 5.72 2.23
N CYS A 70 4.13 5.37 3.39
CA CYS A 70 3.40 5.43 4.66
C CYS A 70 4.35 6.01 5.72
N HIS A 71 3.94 6.04 7.00
CA HIS A 71 4.78 6.63 8.05
C HIS A 71 6.17 5.99 8.16
N ALA A 72 6.24 4.66 8.24
CA ALA A 72 7.50 3.93 8.42
C ALA A 72 8.06 3.30 7.14
N GLY A 73 7.28 3.29 6.04
CA GLY A 73 7.66 2.57 4.81
C GLY A 73 7.70 1.04 4.93
N VAL A 74 7.12 0.46 6.00
CA VAL A 74 7.27 -0.98 6.32
C VAL A 74 6.04 -1.81 5.97
N SER A 75 4.81 -1.31 6.18
CA SER A 75 3.58 -2.12 6.21
C SER A 75 2.56 -1.80 5.11
N ARG A 76 1.92 -0.63 5.15
CA ARG A 76 0.85 -0.28 4.18
C ARG A 76 1.39 -0.02 2.78
N SER A 77 2.44 0.80 2.67
CA SER A 77 3.03 1.14 1.37
C SER A 77 3.63 -0.07 0.66
N THR A 78 4.23 -0.99 1.42
CA THR A 78 4.83 -2.21 0.88
C THR A 78 3.75 -3.20 0.42
N ALA A 79 2.58 -3.24 1.06
CA ALA A 79 1.45 -4.04 0.60
C ALA A 79 0.89 -3.54 -0.75
N PHE A 80 0.70 -2.22 -0.89
CA PHE A 80 0.27 -1.64 -2.17
C PHE A 80 1.32 -1.77 -3.26
N ALA A 81 2.61 -1.55 -2.93
CA ALA A 81 3.70 -1.76 -3.88
C ALA A 81 3.75 -3.21 -4.36
N TYR A 82 3.58 -4.18 -3.45
CA TYR A 82 3.54 -5.59 -3.80
C TYR A 82 2.38 -5.93 -4.75
N GLY A 83 1.16 -5.50 -4.40
CA GLY A 83 0.00 -5.72 -5.26
C GLY A 83 0.16 -5.09 -6.63
N LEU A 84 0.80 -3.91 -6.72
CA LEU A 84 1.07 -3.24 -7.99
C LEU A 84 2.08 -4.01 -8.85
N ILE A 85 3.19 -4.47 -8.27
CA ILE A 85 4.17 -5.30 -8.98
C ILE A 85 3.50 -6.58 -9.48
N ALA A 86 2.70 -7.25 -8.65
CA ALA A 86 2.00 -8.47 -9.02
C ALA A 86 0.90 -8.25 -10.08
N HIS A 87 0.28 -7.06 -10.11
CA HIS A 87 -0.62 -6.65 -11.20
C HIS A 87 0.17 -6.52 -12.51
N GLN A 88 1.29 -5.78 -12.50
CA GLN A 88 2.12 -5.55 -13.69
C GLN A 88 2.75 -6.83 -14.25
N LEU A 89 3.16 -7.78 -13.40
CA LEU A 89 3.78 -9.03 -13.84
C LEU A 89 2.76 -10.05 -14.38
N GLY A 90 1.49 -9.96 -13.96
CA GLY A 90 0.44 -10.91 -14.34
C GLY A 90 0.24 -12.07 -13.36
N ALA A 91 -0.78 -12.88 -13.62
CA ALA A 91 -1.15 -14.03 -12.78
C ALA A 91 -0.07 -15.12 -12.81
N GLY A 92 0.16 -15.79 -11.67
CA GLY A 92 1.11 -16.89 -11.55
C GLY A 92 2.56 -16.45 -11.27
N ARG A 93 2.80 -15.15 -11.09
CA ARG A 93 4.11 -14.55 -10.83
C ARG A 93 4.17 -13.84 -9.48
N GLU A 94 3.34 -14.27 -8.53
CA GLU A 94 3.20 -13.64 -7.21
C GLU A 94 4.47 -13.77 -6.36
N GLU A 95 5.20 -14.88 -6.51
CA GLU A 95 6.52 -15.10 -5.88
C GLU A 95 7.57 -14.13 -6.46
N GLU A 96 7.63 -14.01 -7.79
CA GLU A 96 8.55 -13.10 -8.47
C GLU A 96 8.25 -11.64 -8.11
N ALA A 97 6.97 -11.27 -8.03
CA ALA A 97 6.54 -9.97 -7.55
C ALA A 97 7.00 -9.70 -6.12
N PHE A 98 6.99 -10.73 -5.27
CA PHE A 98 7.44 -10.61 -3.89
C PHE A 98 8.95 -10.45 -3.81
N VAL A 99 9.71 -11.22 -4.58
CA VAL A 99 11.17 -11.06 -4.71
C VAL A 99 11.53 -9.65 -5.20
N ALA A 100 10.82 -9.14 -6.20
CA ALA A 100 11.01 -7.78 -6.70
C ALA A 100 10.72 -6.71 -5.62
N LEU A 101 9.67 -6.89 -4.81
CA LEU A 101 9.41 -6.04 -3.64
C LEU A 101 10.58 -6.06 -2.65
N LEU A 102 11.11 -7.24 -2.33
CA LEU A 102 12.24 -7.39 -1.40
C LEU A 102 13.51 -6.71 -1.92
N ALA A 103 13.72 -6.67 -3.24
CA ALA A 103 14.87 -6.04 -3.87
C ALA A 103 14.83 -4.50 -3.80
N ILE A 104 13.64 -3.90 -3.84
CA ILE A 104 13.48 -2.43 -3.88
C ILE A 104 13.17 -1.80 -2.51
N THR A 105 12.95 -2.62 -1.47
CA THR A 105 12.57 -2.13 -0.13
C THR A 105 13.51 -2.63 0.97
N ARG A 106 13.78 -1.78 1.96
CA ARG A 106 14.61 -2.16 3.11
C ARG A 106 13.76 -2.82 4.18
N LYS A 107 13.86 -4.15 4.28
CA LYS A 107 13.21 -4.97 5.30
C LYS A 107 11.67 -4.78 5.38
N PRO A 108 10.92 -4.99 4.29
CA PRO A 108 9.47 -4.80 4.29
C PRO A 108 8.77 -5.79 5.22
N TRP A 109 7.61 -5.40 5.73
CA TRP A 109 6.67 -6.26 6.45
C TRP A 109 5.23 -5.92 6.03
N PRO A 110 4.82 -6.33 4.81
CA PRO A 110 3.54 -5.92 4.22
C PRO A 110 2.33 -6.16 5.13
N ASN A 111 1.39 -5.21 5.12
CA ASN A 111 0.10 -5.35 5.81
C ASN A 111 -0.67 -6.53 5.19
N ARG A 112 -0.76 -7.64 5.94
CA ARG A 112 -1.40 -8.86 5.46
C ARG A 112 -2.87 -8.66 5.10
N ARG A 113 -3.61 -7.82 5.84
CA ARG A 113 -5.03 -7.55 5.56
C ARG A 113 -5.21 -6.82 4.22
N ILE A 114 -4.34 -5.85 3.92
CA ILE A 114 -4.34 -5.19 2.61
C ILE A 114 -4.04 -6.22 1.51
N VAL A 115 -2.99 -7.05 1.68
CA VAL A 115 -2.63 -8.07 0.67
C VAL A 115 -3.77 -9.07 0.44
N GLU A 116 -4.49 -9.48 1.48
CA GLU A 116 -5.67 -10.34 1.36
C GLU A 116 -6.81 -9.70 0.55
N ILE A 117 -7.09 -8.41 0.78
CA ILE A 117 -8.08 -7.66 0.00
C ILE A 117 -7.67 -7.59 -1.48
N LEU A 118 -6.38 -7.32 -1.74
CA LEU A 118 -5.84 -7.25 -3.09
C LEU A 118 -5.82 -8.62 -3.80
N ASP A 119 -5.50 -9.69 -3.08
CA ASP A 119 -5.52 -11.08 -3.58
C ASP A 119 -6.92 -11.44 -4.07
N THR A 120 -7.93 -11.15 -3.24
CA THR A 120 -9.33 -11.36 -3.58
C THR A 120 -9.74 -10.52 -4.79
N SER A 121 -9.39 -9.23 -4.79
CA SER A 121 -9.70 -8.30 -5.90
C SER A 121 -9.08 -8.70 -7.23
N LEU A 122 -7.92 -9.36 -7.21
CA LEU A 122 -7.20 -9.82 -8.40
C LEU A 122 -7.49 -11.28 -8.77
N GLY A 123 -8.37 -11.98 -8.04
CA GLY A 123 -8.70 -13.39 -8.29
C GLY A 123 -7.49 -14.33 -8.09
N ARG A 124 -6.63 -14.04 -7.11
CA ARG A 124 -5.34 -14.71 -6.93
C ARG A 124 -5.41 -15.96 -6.05
N GLN A 125 -6.53 -16.21 -5.37
CA GLN A 125 -6.81 -17.45 -4.63
C GLN A 125 -5.72 -17.79 -3.59
N GLY A 126 -5.23 -16.76 -2.88
CA GLY A 126 -4.19 -16.87 -1.87
C GLY A 126 -2.76 -16.85 -2.42
N ARG A 127 -2.53 -16.79 -3.74
CA ARG A 127 -1.19 -16.77 -4.32
C ARG A 127 -0.37 -15.55 -3.93
N LEU A 128 -0.99 -14.38 -3.66
CA LEU A 128 -0.27 -13.23 -3.09
C LEU A 128 0.08 -13.44 -1.62
N LEU A 129 -0.73 -14.20 -0.89
CA LEU A 129 -0.51 -14.45 0.53
C LEU A 129 0.61 -15.46 0.76
N ALA A 130 0.79 -16.44 -0.12
CA ALA A 130 1.78 -17.51 0.02
C ALA A 130 3.22 -17.02 0.32
N PRO A 131 3.87 -16.16 -0.50
CA PRO A 131 5.22 -15.70 -0.21
C PRO A 131 5.30 -14.81 1.04
N LEU A 132 4.26 -14.02 1.29
CA LEU A 132 4.16 -13.18 2.48
C LEU A 132 4.11 -14.04 3.75
N ASP A 133 3.26 -15.07 3.77
CA ASP A 133 3.09 -15.96 4.90
C ASP A 133 4.33 -16.83 5.12
N ALA A 134 5.00 -17.27 4.06
CA ALA A 134 6.29 -17.94 4.15
C ALA A 134 7.35 -17.05 4.84
N MET A 135 7.45 -15.77 4.45
CA MET A 135 8.35 -14.82 5.12
C MET A 135 7.98 -14.60 6.59
N ARG A 136 6.68 -14.49 6.90
CA ARG A 136 6.21 -14.29 8.28
C ARG A 136 6.53 -15.48 9.18
N THR A 137 6.33 -16.70 8.66
CA THR A 137 6.68 -17.96 9.32
C THR A 137 8.19 -18.11 9.50
N ARG A 138 9.00 -17.72 8.50
CA ARG A 138 10.47 -17.74 8.58
C ARG A 138 11.01 -16.75 9.62
N TYR A 139 10.34 -15.61 9.83
CA TYR A 139 10.82 -14.53 10.71
C TYR A 139 9.76 -14.06 11.72
N PRO A 140 9.25 -14.92 12.62
CA PRO A 140 8.09 -14.63 13.46
C PRO A 140 8.31 -13.48 14.43
N ARG A 141 9.56 -13.26 14.88
CA ARG A 141 9.94 -12.20 15.82
C ARG A 141 10.39 -10.89 15.15
N ARG A 142 10.35 -10.79 13.82
CA ARG A 142 10.93 -9.63 13.09
C ARG A 142 10.28 -8.32 13.46
N ILE A 143 8.95 -8.28 13.58
CA ILE A 143 8.22 -7.05 13.90
C ILE A 143 8.53 -6.58 15.32
N GLU A 144 8.69 -7.52 16.25
CA GLU A 144 9.06 -7.24 17.64
C GLU A 144 10.51 -6.75 17.74
N ALA A 145 11.44 -7.38 17.02
CA ALA A 145 12.82 -6.90 16.93
C ALA A 145 12.91 -5.50 16.31
N TRP A 146 12.09 -5.21 15.30
CA TRP A 146 12.02 -3.88 14.69
C TRP A 146 11.46 -2.83 15.66
N ARG A 147 10.42 -3.17 16.43
CA ARG A 147 9.87 -2.30 17.49
C ARG A 147 10.95 -1.95 18.52
N ARG A 148 11.59 -2.95 19.12
CA ARG A 148 12.64 -2.75 20.13
C ARG A 148 13.82 -1.92 19.60
N PHE A 149 14.14 -2.08 18.33
CA PHE A 149 15.18 -1.29 17.67
C PHE A 149 14.79 0.19 17.51
N ASN A 150 13.55 0.46 17.13
CA ASN A 150 13.04 1.82 16.99
C ASN A 150 12.88 2.52 18.35
N GLU A 151 12.38 1.81 19.36
CA GLU A 151 12.29 2.30 20.74
C GLU A 151 13.65 2.76 21.26
N ARG A 152 14.71 1.96 21.07
CA ARG A 152 16.09 2.33 21.42
C ARG A 152 16.62 3.56 20.68
N ARG A 153 16.01 3.94 19.55
CA ARG A 153 16.36 5.13 18.77
C ARG A 153 15.46 6.33 19.06
N GLY A 154 14.54 6.22 20.03
CA GLY A 154 13.54 7.26 20.30
C GLY A 154 12.50 7.41 19.19
N LEU A 155 12.41 6.45 18.26
CA LEU A 155 11.44 6.45 17.16
C LEU A 155 10.17 5.70 17.60
N THR A 156 9.48 6.24 18.60
CA THR A 156 8.20 5.70 19.08
C THR A 156 7.03 6.27 18.28
N SER A 157 6.02 5.44 18.04
CA SER A 157 4.76 5.91 17.43
C SER A 157 4.07 6.85 18.40
N THR A 158 3.70 8.05 17.94
CA THR A 158 2.84 8.98 18.70
C THR A 158 1.39 8.51 18.76
N TYR A 159 1.02 7.51 17.95
CA TYR A 159 -0.30 6.88 18.01
C TYR A 159 -0.24 5.73 19.02
N SER A 160 -1.05 5.84 20.07
CA SER A 160 -1.40 4.70 20.93
C SER A 160 -2.14 3.68 20.09
N ARG A 161 -1.81 2.40 20.29
CA ARG A 161 -2.71 1.31 19.92
C ARG A 161 -3.91 1.28 20.84
#